data_AF-A0A1F3BQ35-F1
#
_entry.id   AF-A0A1F3BQ35-F1
#
_cell.length_a   1.000
_cell.length_b   1.000
_cell.length_c   1.000
_cell.angle_alpha   90.00
_cell.angle_beta   90.00
_cell.angle_gamma   90.00
#
_symmetry.space_group_name_H-M   'P 1'
#
loop_
_entity.id
_entity.type
_entity.pdbx_description
1 polymer ?
#
loop_
_entity_poly.entity_id
_entity_poly.type
_entity_poly.pdbx_seq_one_letter_code
_entity_poly.pdbx_strand_id
1 'polypeptide(L)'
;MCCKKKFKFKESCQFYDLYSKNSLDLPLDDNELCVFHSNNIKWQKEHGFTKELKKYISIANKDDSIETISFAGCNFVSKNYSPEIEGILEICNIKFLKFIEFSEVNFIAETIFKNCSFSKGIYFSGTKSNGLSFIENSFDSIQIDNCLNTKDIIFLRSILNKEFSMLNCEIHGQFIIGECEMLDHISFRRVIYKVHTYSQEELEPIYLPVHFYDIKFKKGFKFFECKFEIGLNIENCEFNSNCEFVDTLFSIHEPVKFENIIVNDNLYFVGSEGNKLFNYISSLDLKINGKVYFENVNLIYLDEKSFTSIKLFEKQQKVNIGKGCLKYKYRTHEKLLKINNDLQNLVIEFIQTFVTFFIKHNGKNLGFEILHKDSEKVIYYYFSDQQDITQEEFEKQLEKTEIDLWSFIRNPEILYNENILRSEKEGKSKDLKQVLNTKFIEKFIYAKDALVNSMSLFFKIGARIQHKKITEDEISKIISSIHFGESESDINGKVIYQIIINNYNNQQLIGVNKNNIEINGNNNIAIQKNSMSK
;
A
#
# COMPACT_ATOMS: atom_id res chain seq x y z
N MET A 1 -50.15 31.92 27.25
CA MET A 1 -49.47 32.94 26.40
C MET A 1 -48.01 33.02 26.83
N CYS A 2 -47.13 32.25 26.19
CA CYS A 2 -45.68 32.37 26.42
C CYS A 2 -45.17 33.58 25.65
N CYS A 3 -44.77 34.63 26.39
CA CYS A 3 -44.07 35.79 25.85
C CYS A 3 -42.67 35.33 25.39
N LYS A 4 -42.55 34.88 24.13
CA LYS A 4 -41.25 34.76 23.46
C LYS A 4 -40.67 36.17 23.39
N LYS A 5 -39.69 36.49 24.23
CA LYS A 5 -38.82 37.67 24.03
C LYS A 5 -38.29 37.59 22.60
N LYS A 6 -38.76 38.47 21.72
CA LYS A 6 -38.19 38.65 20.39
C LYS A 6 -36.74 39.07 20.61
N PHE A 7 -35.80 38.18 20.30
CA PHE A 7 -34.37 38.48 20.27
C PHE A 7 -34.19 39.60 19.23
N LYS A 8 -33.69 40.77 19.64
CA LYS A 8 -33.43 41.87 18.71
C LYS A 8 -32.12 41.60 17.97
N PHE A 9 -32.20 40.88 16.86
CA PHE A 9 -31.07 40.53 16.01
C PHE A 9 -30.16 41.74 15.67
N LYS A 10 -30.77 42.91 15.50
CA LYS A 10 -30.09 44.18 15.18
C LYS A 10 -29.02 44.60 16.20
N GLU A 11 -29.21 44.27 17.48
CA GLU A 11 -28.29 44.66 18.57
C GLU A 11 -27.11 43.67 18.74
N SER A 12 -27.09 42.56 17.98
CA SER A 12 -26.06 41.52 18.08
C SER A 12 -25.37 41.18 16.75
N CYS A 13 -25.67 41.91 15.67
CA CYS A 13 -25.14 41.64 14.33
C CYS A 13 -23.92 42.51 14.02
N GLN A 14 -22.72 41.90 14.00
CA GLN A 14 -21.47 42.60 13.71
C GLN A 14 -21.46 43.37 12.38
N PHE A 15 -22.19 42.86 11.36
CA PHE A 15 -22.31 43.53 10.07
C PHE A 15 -23.05 44.85 10.19
N TYR A 16 -24.15 44.85 10.96
CA TYR A 16 -24.97 46.04 11.18
C TYR A 16 -24.20 47.10 11.99
N ASP A 17 -23.45 46.67 13.01
CA ASP A 17 -22.60 47.55 13.81
C ASP A 17 -21.55 48.26 12.95
N LEU A 18 -20.85 47.50 12.08
CA LEU A 18 -19.83 48.07 11.21
C LEU A 18 -20.40 49.03 10.17
N TYR A 19 -21.55 48.68 9.58
CA TYR A 19 -22.24 49.56 8.63
C TYR A 19 -22.71 50.85 9.30
N SER A 20 -23.31 50.74 10.49
CA SER A 20 -23.81 51.89 11.25
C SER A 20 -22.68 52.85 11.65
N LYS A 21 -21.53 52.33 12.11
CA LYS A 21 -20.32 53.13 12.40
C LYS A 21 -19.83 53.93 11.19
N ASN A 22 -20.09 53.44 9.98
CA ASN A 22 -19.70 54.08 8.72
C ASN A 22 -20.83 54.87 8.06
N SER A 23 -21.94 55.12 8.77
CA SER A 23 -23.11 55.84 8.24
C SER A 23 -23.70 55.19 6.96
N LEU A 24 -23.67 53.85 6.90
CA LEU A 24 -24.22 53.07 5.82
C LEU A 24 -25.42 52.26 6.32
N ASP A 25 -26.42 52.10 5.48
CA ASP A 25 -27.57 51.25 5.77
C ASP A 25 -27.34 49.83 5.22
N LEU A 26 -27.70 48.82 6.03
CA LEU A 26 -27.62 47.41 5.67
C LEU A 26 -29.06 46.89 5.54
N PRO A 27 -29.49 46.40 4.36
CA PRO A 27 -30.87 45.98 4.17
C PRO A 27 -31.26 44.85 5.13
N LEU A 28 -32.48 44.95 5.67
CA LEU A 28 -33.09 44.00 6.60
C LEU A 28 -34.37 43.41 5.98
N ASP A 29 -34.63 42.13 6.24
CA ASP A 29 -35.85 41.45 5.82
C ASP A 29 -37.02 41.68 6.80
N ASP A 30 -38.17 41.05 6.52
CA ASP A 30 -39.38 41.15 7.36
C ASP A 30 -39.19 40.59 8.79
N ASN A 31 -38.13 39.81 9.03
CA ASN A 31 -37.77 39.26 10.33
C ASN A 31 -36.64 40.07 11.01
N GLU A 32 -36.30 41.24 10.47
CA GLU A 32 -35.20 42.09 10.92
C GLU A 32 -33.81 41.44 10.77
N LEU A 33 -33.66 40.44 9.90
CA LEU A 33 -32.38 39.79 9.59
C LEU A 33 -31.71 40.50 8.41
N CYS A 34 -30.39 40.65 8.46
CA CYS A 34 -29.64 41.31 7.39
C CYS A 34 -29.46 40.41 6.17
N VAL A 35 -29.01 40.99 5.05
CA VAL A 35 -28.71 40.27 3.79
C VAL A 35 -27.80 39.05 3.93
N PHE A 36 -26.97 38.95 4.97
CA PHE A 36 -26.07 37.81 5.19
C PHE A 36 -26.71 36.69 6.02
N HIS A 37 -27.67 37.01 6.88
CA HIS A 37 -28.25 36.09 7.88
C HIS A 37 -29.73 35.77 7.64
N SER A 38 -30.37 36.43 6.69
CA SER A 38 -31.74 36.11 6.31
C SER A 38 -31.85 34.65 5.84
N ASN A 39 -32.94 33.99 6.23
CA ASN A 39 -33.30 32.67 5.73
C ASN A 39 -34.08 32.75 4.40
N ASN A 40 -34.46 33.96 3.96
CA ASN A 40 -35.16 34.15 2.70
C ASN A 40 -34.14 34.32 1.56
N ILE A 41 -33.74 33.19 0.97
CA ILE A 41 -32.74 33.12 -0.11
C ILE A 41 -33.12 33.99 -1.32
N LYS A 42 -34.42 34.07 -1.64
CA LYS A 42 -34.91 34.91 -2.74
C LYS A 42 -34.69 36.40 -2.41
N TRP A 43 -35.03 36.81 -1.20
CA TRP A 43 -34.84 38.18 -0.75
C TRP A 43 -33.36 38.58 -0.72
N GLN A 44 -32.46 37.70 -0.24
CA GLN A 44 -31.00 37.97 -0.24
C GLN A 44 -30.45 38.26 -1.65
N LYS A 45 -30.99 37.59 -2.68
CA LYS A 45 -30.61 37.82 -4.09
C LYS A 45 -31.08 39.17 -4.60
N GLU A 46 -32.35 39.49 -4.37
CA GLU A 46 -32.97 40.76 -4.80
C GLU A 46 -32.28 41.97 -4.17
N HIS A 47 -31.73 41.81 -2.95
CA HIS A 47 -31.05 42.85 -2.20
C HIS A 47 -29.52 42.81 -2.33
N GLY A 48 -29.00 42.06 -3.31
CA GLY A 48 -27.63 42.19 -3.79
C GLY A 48 -26.54 41.64 -2.85
N PHE A 49 -26.71 40.43 -2.31
CA PHE A 49 -25.74 39.74 -1.45
C PHE A 49 -24.27 39.96 -1.83
N THR A 50 -23.86 39.66 -3.07
CA THR A 50 -22.46 39.79 -3.52
C THR A 50 -21.95 41.23 -3.48
N LYS A 51 -22.82 42.22 -3.76
CA LYS A 51 -22.46 43.65 -3.70
C LYS A 51 -22.21 44.07 -2.26
N GLU A 52 -23.08 43.67 -1.35
CA GLU A 52 -22.92 43.96 0.07
C GLU A 52 -21.73 43.23 0.69
N LEU A 53 -21.45 41.98 0.29
CA LEU A 53 -20.24 41.26 0.72
C LEU A 53 -18.97 42.02 0.37
N LYS A 54 -18.83 42.47 -0.89
CA LYS A 54 -17.67 43.27 -1.35
C LYS A 54 -17.54 44.59 -0.60
N LYS A 55 -18.67 45.24 -0.32
CA LYS A 55 -18.72 46.50 0.43
C LYS A 55 -18.29 46.29 1.89
N TYR A 56 -18.80 45.26 2.56
CA TYR A 56 -18.42 44.88 3.92
C TYR A 56 -16.92 44.62 4.04
N ILE A 57 -16.36 43.79 3.16
CA ILE A 57 -14.91 43.48 3.15
C ILE A 57 -14.08 44.75 2.94
N SER A 58 -14.50 45.64 2.05
CA SER A 58 -13.82 46.92 1.79
C SER A 58 -13.79 47.84 3.02
N ILE A 59 -14.88 47.89 3.78
CA ILE A 59 -14.96 48.66 5.03
C ILE A 59 -14.10 48.01 6.11
N ALA A 60 -14.27 46.70 6.32
CA ALA A 60 -13.57 45.97 7.37
C ALA A 60 -12.04 45.96 7.17
N ASN A 61 -11.58 45.90 5.93
CA ASN A 61 -10.15 45.99 5.61
C ASN A 61 -9.54 47.36 5.97
N LYS A 62 -10.32 48.45 5.96
CA LYS A 62 -9.87 49.81 6.29
C LYS A 62 -9.95 50.13 7.78
N ASP A 63 -10.69 49.33 8.54
CA ASP A 63 -10.83 49.51 9.98
C ASP A 63 -9.69 48.79 10.69
N ASP A 64 -8.76 49.54 11.26
CA ASP A 64 -7.60 48.99 11.99
C ASP A 64 -8.00 48.30 13.30
N SER A 65 -9.19 48.59 13.85
CA SER A 65 -9.68 47.93 15.05
C SER A 65 -10.15 46.50 14.81
N ILE A 66 -10.36 46.12 13.54
CA ILE A 66 -10.77 44.78 13.15
C ILE A 66 -9.54 43.96 12.81
N GLU A 67 -9.27 42.91 13.59
CA GLU A 67 -8.23 41.92 13.29
C GLU A 67 -8.77 40.74 12.48
N THR A 68 -10.03 40.37 12.74
CA THR A 68 -10.72 39.23 12.14
C THR A 68 -12.04 39.67 11.53
N ILE A 69 -12.27 39.29 10.27
CA ILE A 69 -13.56 39.41 9.60
C ILE A 69 -14.28 38.08 9.77
N SER A 70 -15.23 38.04 10.68
CA SER A 70 -16.05 36.86 10.92
C SER A 70 -17.31 36.87 10.05
N PHE A 71 -17.65 35.71 9.50
CA PHE A 71 -18.87 35.43 8.75
C PHE A 71 -19.80 34.50 9.53
N ALA A 72 -19.70 34.49 10.87
CA ALA A 72 -20.45 33.58 11.72
C ALA A 72 -21.94 33.50 11.36
N GLY A 73 -22.44 32.29 11.06
CA GLY A 73 -23.84 31.99 10.75
C GLY A 73 -24.37 32.52 9.42
N CYS A 74 -23.51 33.03 8.52
CA CYS A 74 -23.95 33.60 7.25
C CYS A 74 -24.41 32.52 6.24
N ASN A 75 -25.36 32.90 5.38
CA ASN A 75 -25.80 32.12 4.23
C ASN A 75 -25.20 32.71 2.94
N PHE A 76 -24.31 31.97 2.27
CA PHE A 76 -23.69 32.37 1.00
C PHE A 76 -24.54 31.89 -0.17
N VAL A 77 -25.09 32.85 -0.92
CA VAL A 77 -26.08 32.61 -1.98
C VAL A 77 -25.60 33.17 -3.32
N SER A 78 -25.95 32.48 -4.41
CA SER A 78 -25.66 32.93 -5.77
C SER A 78 -26.79 33.79 -6.34
N LYS A 79 -26.43 34.67 -7.28
CA LYS A 79 -27.38 35.54 -7.99
C LYS A 79 -28.33 34.75 -8.91
N ASN A 80 -27.87 33.63 -9.46
CA ASN A 80 -28.53 32.90 -10.56
C ASN A 80 -29.19 31.57 -10.13
N TYR A 81 -29.54 31.39 -8.86
CA TYR A 81 -30.14 30.14 -8.41
C TYR A 81 -31.63 30.06 -8.79
N SER A 82 -31.98 29.05 -9.59
CA SER A 82 -33.34 28.54 -9.75
C SER A 82 -33.53 27.32 -8.84
N PRO A 83 -34.76 26.92 -8.49
CA PRO A 83 -34.99 25.70 -7.71
C PRO A 83 -34.42 24.42 -8.36
N GLU A 84 -34.13 24.46 -9.66
CA GLU A 84 -33.72 23.32 -10.50
C GLU A 84 -32.22 23.34 -10.85
N ILE A 85 -31.55 24.51 -10.73
CA ILE A 85 -30.11 24.67 -11.03
C ILE A 85 -29.47 25.37 -9.85
N GLU A 86 -28.57 24.66 -9.18
CA GLU A 86 -27.70 25.24 -8.18
C GLU A 86 -26.83 26.32 -8.84
N GLY A 87 -27.14 27.59 -8.54
CA GLY A 87 -26.38 28.70 -9.11
C GLY A 87 -25.00 28.81 -8.45
N ILE A 88 -24.00 29.24 -9.21
CA ILE A 88 -22.62 29.46 -8.75
C ILE A 88 -22.46 30.88 -8.15
N LEU A 89 -21.81 30.98 -6.99
CA LEU A 89 -21.37 32.25 -6.40
C LEU A 89 -19.88 32.46 -6.67
N GLU A 90 -19.56 33.40 -7.57
CA GLU A 90 -18.17 33.78 -7.84
C GLU A 90 -17.74 34.99 -7.00
N ILE A 91 -16.67 34.83 -6.22
CA ILE A 91 -16.02 35.87 -5.41
C ILE A 91 -14.63 36.10 -6.01
N CYS A 92 -14.50 37.19 -6.77
CA CYS A 92 -13.29 37.44 -7.55
C CYS A 92 -12.56 38.73 -7.15
N ASN A 93 -11.23 38.71 -7.28
CA ASN A 93 -10.35 39.88 -7.19
C ASN A 93 -10.45 40.62 -5.84
N ILE A 94 -10.64 39.88 -4.74
CA ILE A 94 -10.72 40.45 -3.40
C ILE A 94 -9.41 40.22 -2.65
N LYS A 95 -8.87 41.29 -2.07
CA LYS A 95 -7.78 41.21 -1.09
C LYS A 95 -8.37 41.23 0.31
N PHE A 96 -8.26 40.12 1.02
CA PHE A 96 -8.55 40.01 2.44
C PHE A 96 -7.28 40.33 3.21
N LEU A 97 -7.27 41.51 3.86
CA LEU A 97 -6.10 42.00 4.61
C LEU A 97 -6.11 41.54 6.07
N LYS A 98 -7.27 41.07 6.54
CA LYS A 98 -7.55 40.60 7.89
C LYS A 98 -7.69 39.07 7.90
N PHE A 99 -7.66 38.46 9.08
CA PHE A 99 -7.96 37.04 9.22
C PHE A 99 -9.43 36.78 8.89
N ILE A 100 -9.75 35.73 8.13
CA ILE A 100 -11.14 35.44 7.72
C ILE A 100 -11.65 34.20 8.44
N GLU A 101 -12.81 34.34 9.07
CA GLU A 101 -13.45 33.25 9.80
C GLU A 101 -14.82 32.93 9.21
N PHE A 102 -15.03 31.67 8.83
CA PHE A 102 -16.31 31.10 8.40
C PHE A 102 -16.79 30.09 9.45
N SER A 103 -17.41 30.58 10.52
CA SER A 103 -17.95 29.77 11.61
C SER A 103 -19.44 29.50 11.40
N GLU A 104 -19.85 28.23 11.34
CA GLU A 104 -21.25 27.81 11.13
C GLU A 104 -21.89 28.42 9.87
N VAL A 105 -21.08 28.63 8.83
CA VAL A 105 -21.53 29.21 7.56
C VAL A 105 -22.20 28.15 6.69
N ASN A 106 -23.25 28.54 5.98
CA ASN A 106 -23.88 27.72 4.94
C ASN A 106 -23.56 28.28 3.56
N PHE A 107 -22.69 27.61 2.79
CA PHE A 107 -22.53 27.87 1.36
C PHE A 107 -23.61 27.10 0.59
N ILE A 108 -24.75 27.76 0.38
CA ILE A 108 -25.92 27.17 -0.29
C ILE A 108 -25.63 27.00 -1.78
N ALA A 109 -24.96 27.99 -2.37
CA ALA A 109 -24.42 27.92 -3.72
C ALA A 109 -23.01 27.32 -3.71
N GLU A 110 -22.67 26.59 -4.78
CA GLU A 110 -21.27 26.31 -5.09
C GLU A 110 -20.52 27.65 -5.14
N THR A 111 -19.45 27.76 -4.36
CA THR A 111 -18.74 29.02 -4.19
C THR A 111 -17.34 28.94 -4.72
N ILE A 112 -17.03 29.83 -5.65
CA ILE A 112 -15.72 29.93 -6.31
C ILE A 112 -15.04 31.21 -5.84
N PHE A 113 -13.94 31.07 -5.12
CA PHE A 113 -12.99 32.15 -4.87
C PHE A 113 -11.96 32.16 -5.99
N LYS A 114 -11.89 33.27 -6.74
CA LYS A 114 -10.98 33.40 -7.87
C LYS A 114 -10.08 34.62 -7.74
N ASN A 115 -8.77 34.44 -7.89
CA ASN A 115 -7.81 35.54 -7.81
C ASN A 115 -7.97 36.40 -6.53
N CYS A 116 -8.20 35.73 -5.41
CA CYS A 116 -8.29 36.34 -4.09
C CYS A 116 -6.97 36.18 -3.32
N SER A 117 -6.73 37.08 -2.37
CA SER A 117 -5.56 37.02 -1.50
C SER A 117 -5.98 37.06 -0.04
N PHE A 118 -5.61 36.03 0.71
CA PHE A 118 -5.92 35.86 2.13
C PHE A 118 -4.64 36.08 2.95
N SER A 119 -4.36 37.36 3.21
CA SER A 119 -3.04 37.82 3.71
C SER A 119 -2.70 37.35 5.13
N LYS A 120 -3.71 36.96 5.91
CA LYS A 120 -3.57 36.48 7.29
C LYS A 120 -4.08 35.05 7.48
N GLY A 121 -4.62 34.45 6.42
CA GLY A 121 -5.20 33.11 6.43
C GLY A 121 -6.72 33.10 6.60
N ILE A 122 -7.26 31.88 6.54
CA ILE A 122 -8.69 31.59 6.61
C ILE A 122 -8.96 30.41 7.54
N TYR A 123 -10.09 30.47 8.24
CA TYR A 123 -10.58 29.40 9.09
C TYR A 123 -12.03 29.07 8.78
N PHE A 124 -12.33 27.79 8.60
CA PHE A 124 -13.68 27.25 8.50
C PHE A 124 -13.95 26.37 9.71
N SER A 125 -15.05 26.62 10.41
CA SER A 125 -15.46 25.84 11.58
C SER A 125 -16.94 25.50 11.51
N GLY A 126 -17.32 24.22 11.54
CA GLY A 126 -18.74 23.85 11.51
C GLY A 126 -19.48 24.28 10.23
N THR A 127 -18.73 24.65 9.18
CA THR A 127 -19.27 25.11 7.90
C THR A 127 -19.90 23.94 7.13
N LYS A 128 -21.03 24.21 6.50
CA LYS A 128 -21.65 23.33 5.50
C LYS A 128 -21.54 23.97 4.14
N SER A 129 -21.00 23.25 3.17
CA SER A 129 -20.79 23.81 1.84
C SER A 129 -21.24 22.88 0.73
N ASN A 130 -21.93 23.48 -0.23
CA ASN A 130 -22.35 22.84 -1.46
C ASN A 130 -21.31 23.03 -2.57
N GLY A 131 -20.04 22.76 -2.24
CA GLY A 131 -18.90 22.94 -3.12
C GLY A 131 -18.09 24.22 -2.84
N LEU A 132 -16.77 24.07 -2.78
CA LEU A 132 -15.82 25.17 -2.56
C LEU A 132 -14.66 25.05 -3.54
N SER A 133 -14.49 26.06 -4.38
CA SER A 133 -13.42 26.11 -5.36
C SER A 133 -12.53 27.32 -5.12
N PHE A 134 -11.23 27.11 -5.06
CA PHE A 134 -10.20 28.11 -4.87
C PHE A 134 -9.26 28.09 -6.07
N ILE A 135 -9.44 29.06 -6.97
CA ILE A 135 -8.71 29.14 -8.24
C ILE A 135 -7.81 30.39 -8.21
N GLU A 136 -6.52 30.20 -8.45
CA GLU A 136 -5.54 31.30 -8.56
C GLU A 136 -5.48 32.18 -7.29
N ASN A 137 -5.63 31.55 -6.12
CA ASN A 137 -5.62 32.28 -4.84
C ASN A 137 -4.25 32.22 -4.15
N SER A 138 -4.02 33.17 -3.26
CA SER A 138 -2.89 33.14 -2.32
C SER A 138 -3.39 33.09 -0.89
N PHE A 139 -2.81 32.20 -0.08
CA PHE A 139 -3.17 32.01 1.32
C PHE A 139 -1.92 32.15 2.19
N ASP A 140 -2.05 32.88 3.30
CA ASP A 140 -1.07 32.75 4.38
C ASP A 140 -1.24 31.37 5.04
N SER A 141 -2.41 31.07 5.61
CA SER A 141 -2.76 29.75 6.15
C SER A 141 -4.21 29.36 5.82
N ILE A 142 -4.51 28.06 5.88
CA ILE A 142 -5.87 27.52 5.75
C ILE A 142 -6.11 26.52 6.88
N GLN A 143 -7.22 26.68 7.59
CA GLN A 143 -7.66 25.75 8.61
C GLN A 143 -9.13 25.40 8.37
N ILE A 144 -9.47 24.11 8.35
CA ILE A 144 -10.84 23.62 8.14
C ILE A 144 -11.13 22.59 9.23
N ASP A 145 -12.11 22.87 10.09
CA ASP A 145 -12.44 22.04 11.24
C ASP A 145 -13.94 21.74 11.34
N ASN A 146 -14.26 20.46 11.56
CA ASN A 146 -15.64 19.98 11.74
C ASN A 146 -16.59 20.42 10.59
N CYS A 147 -16.09 20.43 9.35
CA CYS A 147 -16.85 20.86 8.18
C CYS A 147 -17.48 19.69 7.41
N LEU A 148 -18.61 19.97 6.76
CA LEU A 148 -19.28 19.05 5.84
C LEU A 148 -19.36 19.69 4.46
N ASN A 149 -18.74 19.07 3.46
CA ASN A 149 -18.84 19.50 2.07
C ASN A 149 -19.62 18.46 1.26
N THR A 150 -20.80 18.84 0.76
CA THR A 150 -21.70 17.92 0.04
C THR A 150 -21.31 17.71 -1.42
N LYS A 151 -20.38 18.51 -1.94
CA LYS A 151 -19.86 18.42 -3.32
C LYS A 151 -18.34 18.51 -3.32
N ASP A 152 -17.76 19.13 -4.34
CA ASP A 152 -16.33 19.16 -4.58
C ASP A 152 -15.64 20.21 -3.71
N ILE A 153 -14.40 19.94 -3.29
CA ILE A 153 -13.46 20.93 -2.80
C ILE A 153 -12.28 20.95 -3.75
N ILE A 154 -12.00 22.11 -4.35
CA ILE A 154 -11.02 22.25 -5.41
C ILE A 154 -10.04 23.37 -5.07
N PHE A 155 -8.74 23.08 -5.13
CA PHE A 155 -7.67 24.07 -5.09
C PHE A 155 -6.87 23.98 -6.38
N LEU A 156 -6.88 25.04 -7.19
CA LEU A 156 -6.17 25.09 -8.47
C LEU A 156 -5.29 26.32 -8.56
N ARG A 157 -4.06 26.14 -9.05
CA ARG A 157 -3.10 27.23 -9.31
C ARG A 157 -2.95 28.19 -8.13
N SER A 158 -3.04 27.67 -6.92
CA SER A 158 -3.04 28.46 -5.69
C SER A 158 -1.69 28.33 -4.97
N ILE A 159 -1.34 29.37 -4.21
CA ILE A 159 -0.11 29.42 -3.42
C ILE A 159 -0.49 29.38 -1.94
N LEU A 160 0.02 28.39 -1.23
CA LEU A 160 -0.17 28.24 0.22
C LEU A 160 1.18 28.49 0.90
N ASN A 161 1.29 29.63 1.56
CA ASN A 161 2.57 30.11 2.11
C ASN A 161 2.93 29.45 3.44
N LYS A 162 1.94 29.15 4.28
CA LYS A 162 2.06 28.48 5.57
C LYS A 162 1.11 27.29 5.64
N GLU A 163 0.83 26.85 6.87
CA GLU A 163 0.05 25.65 7.18
C GLU A 163 -1.29 25.58 6.46
N PHE A 164 -1.57 24.40 5.91
CA PHE A 164 -2.89 23.93 5.53
C PHE A 164 -3.29 22.79 6.47
N SER A 165 -4.43 22.90 7.15
CA SER A 165 -4.94 21.81 7.98
C SER A 165 -6.43 21.56 7.79
N MET A 166 -6.79 20.28 7.76
CA MET A 166 -8.17 19.79 7.77
C MET A 166 -8.34 18.79 8.91
N LEU A 167 -9.34 19.03 9.76
CA LEU A 167 -9.62 18.25 10.96
C LEU A 167 -11.11 17.86 11.02
N ASN A 168 -11.39 16.59 11.28
CA ASN A 168 -12.76 16.08 11.51
C ASN A 168 -13.76 16.46 10.40
N CYS A 169 -13.31 16.45 9.14
CA CYS A 169 -14.11 16.88 8.00
C CYS A 169 -14.72 15.70 7.25
N GLU A 170 -15.86 15.93 6.60
CA GLU A 170 -16.50 14.97 5.71
C GLU A 170 -16.74 15.61 4.33
N ILE A 171 -16.29 14.94 3.27
CA ILE A 171 -16.36 15.42 1.88
C ILE A 171 -17.07 14.36 1.04
N HIS A 172 -18.16 14.73 0.36
CA HIS A 172 -18.99 13.81 -0.45
C HIS A 172 -18.73 13.92 -1.96
N GLY A 173 -17.94 14.90 -2.41
CA GLY A 173 -17.53 15.04 -3.80
C GLY A 173 -16.02 14.86 -3.98
N GLN A 174 -15.51 15.40 -5.08
CA GLN A 174 -14.09 15.41 -5.37
C GLN A 174 -13.32 16.24 -4.36
N PHE A 175 -12.11 15.81 -4.03
CA PHE A 175 -11.13 16.67 -3.37
C PHE A 175 -9.93 16.79 -4.30
N ILE A 176 -9.71 17.98 -4.86
CA ILE A 176 -8.65 18.23 -5.83
C ILE A 176 -7.69 19.28 -5.30
N ILE A 177 -6.40 18.99 -5.37
CA ILE A 177 -5.34 19.99 -5.29
C ILE A 177 -4.48 19.84 -6.54
N GLY A 178 -4.44 20.87 -7.39
CA GLY A 178 -3.81 20.81 -8.69
C GLY A 178 -3.00 22.07 -9.00
N GLU A 179 -1.82 21.90 -9.60
CA GLU A 179 -0.96 23.02 -10.04
C GLU A 179 -0.65 24.03 -8.91
N CYS A 180 -0.64 23.57 -7.66
CA CYS A 180 -0.46 24.43 -6.49
C CYS A 180 0.99 24.44 -6.01
N GLU A 181 1.41 25.56 -5.42
CA GLU A 181 2.69 25.66 -4.71
C GLU A 181 2.45 25.60 -3.19
N MET A 182 3.00 24.56 -2.56
CA MET A 182 2.82 24.26 -1.14
C MET A 182 4.14 24.51 -0.41
N LEU A 183 4.25 25.69 0.21
CA LEU A 183 5.51 26.15 0.82
C LEU A 183 5.73 25.61 2.24
N ASP A 184 4.66 25.18 2.92
CA ASP A 184 4.71 24.69 4.29
C ASP A 184 3.92 23.37 4.47
N HIS A 185 3.81 22.89 5.71
CA HIS A 185 3.24 21.60 6.06
C HIS A 185 1.74 21.53 5.80
N ILE A 186 1.28 20.37 5.30
CA ILE A 186 -0.12 20.07 5.04
C ILE A 186 -0.56 18.92 5.94
N SER A 187 -1.67 19.08 6.66
CA SER A 187 -2.18 18.06 7.57
C SER A 187 -3.64 17.75 7.32
N PHE A 188 -3.96 16.48 7.13
CA PHE A 188 -5.31 15.94 7.11
C PHE A 188 -5.45 15.00 8.30
N ARG A 189 -6.41 15.26 9.19
CA ARG A 189 -6.66 14.43 10.36
C ARG A 189 -8.13 14.08 10.48
N ARG A 190 -8.44 12.78 10.52
CA ARG A 190 -9.83 12.28 10.60
C ARG A 190 -10.73 12.91 9.55
N VAL A 191 -10.22 13.00 8.33
CA VAL A 191 -10.98 13.43 7.16
C VAL A 191 -11.56 12.20 6.47
N ILE A 192 -12.86 12.23 6.19
CA ILE A 192 -13.59 11.17 5.50
C ILE A 192 -13.96 11.65 4.11
N TYR A 193 -13.47 10.93 3.10
CA TYR A 193 -13.82 11.13 1.70
C TYR A 193 -14.84 10.05 1.30
N LYS A 194 -16.09 10.45 1.08
CA LYS A 194 -17.21 9.56 0.80
C LYS A 194 -17.50 9.47 -0.70
N VAL A 195 -18.11 8.35 -1.07
CA VAL A 195 -18.66 8.12 -2.40
C VAL A 195 -19.80 9.09 -2.65
N HIS A 196 -19.86 9.67 -3.86
CA HIS A 196 -20.99 10.49 -4.25
C HIS A 196 -22.14 9.58 -4.70
N THR A 197 -23.22 9.55 -3.92
CA THR A 197 -24.46 8.86 -4.31
C THR A 197 -25.43 9.88 -4.89
N TYR A 198 -25.70 9.79 -6.18
CA TYR A 198 -26.84 10.49 -6.78
C TYR A 198 -28.15 9.89 -6.24
N SER A 199 -29.26 10.61 -6.40
CA SER A 199 -30.58 10.24 -5.90
C SER A 199 -31.03 8.85 -6.36
N GLN A 200 -32.08 8.32 -5.73
CA GLN A 200 -32.61 6.94 -5.80
C GLN A 200 -32.84 6.33 -7.21
N GLU A 201 -32.62 7.07 -8.30
CA GLU A 201 -32.79 6.62 -9.68
C GLU A 201 -31.47 6.15 -10.34
N GLU A 202 -30.31 6.55 -9.83
CA GLU A 202 -29.01 6.06 -10.32
C GLU A 202 -28.57 4.84 -9.51
N LEU A 203 -28.53 3.67 -10.17
CA LEU A 203 -28.24 2.39 -9.54
C LEU A 203 -26.76 2.19 -9.18
N GLU A 204 -25.86 3.03 -9.70
CA GLU A 204 -24.42 2.87 -9.49
C GLU A 204 -23.79 4.09 -8.80
N PRO A 205 -23.05 3.88 -7.70
CA PRO A 205 -22.29 4.95 -7.04
C PRO A 205 -21.24 5.55 -7.99
N ILE A 206 -21.10 6.88 -7.97
CA ILE A 206 -20.03 7.55 -8.72
C ILE A 206 -18.83 7.77 -7.79
N TYR A 207 -17.74 7.09 -8.12
CA TYR A 207 -16.47 7.19 -7.41
C TYR A 207 -15.60 8.26 -8.07
N LEU A 208 -15.65 9.47 -7.54
CA LEU A 208 -14.75 10.53 -7.97
C LEU A 208 -13.56 10.56 -7.02
N PRO A 209 -12.31 10.37 -7.49
CA PRO A 209 -11.17 10.18 -6.60
C PRO A 209 -10.73 11.48 -5.91
N VAL A 210 -10.01 11.32 -4.80
CA VAL A 210 -9.16 12.38 -4.26
C VAL A 210 -7.95 12.52 -5.18
N HIS A 211 -7.65 13.73 -5.65
CA HIS A 211 -6.62 13.95 -6.66
C HIS A 211 -5.64 15.06 -6.28
N PHE A 212 -4.35 14.72 -6.28
CA PHE A 212 -3.24 15.65 -6.14
C PHE A 212 -2.40 15.60 -7.41
N TYR A 213 -2.23 16.71 -8.13
CA TYR A 213 -1.44 16.70 -9.37
C TYR A 213 -0.60 17.96 -9.59
N ASP A 214 0.59 17.77 -10.17
CA ASP A 214 1.54 18.85 -10.49
C ASP A 214 1.90 19.73 -9.28
N ILE A 215 2.07 19.10 -8.10
CA ILE A 215 2.38 19.79 -6.84
C ILE A 215 3.85 19.58 -6.46
N LYS A 216 4.49 20.67 -6.02
CA LYS A 216 5.77 20.63 -5.32
C LYS A 216 5.55 20.87 -3.84
N PHE A 217 5.62 19.80 -3.05
CA PHE A 217 5.56 19.88 -1.60
C PHE A 217 6.95 20.29 -1.09
N LYS A 218 7.12 21.57 -0.73
CA LYS A 218 8.39 22.07 -0.17
C LYS A 218 8.61 21.55 1.25
N LYS A 219 7.52 21.40 2.00
CA LYS A 219 7.46 20.68 3.28
C LYS A 219 6.61 19.43 3.13
N GLY A 220 6.47 18.71 4.23
CA GLY A 220 5.76 17.44 4.29
C GLY A 220 4.25 17.57 4.18
N PHE A 221 3.59 16.45 3.90
CA PHE A 221 2.16 16.29 4.19
C PHE A 221 1.93 15.10 5.12
N LYS A 222 0.83 15.13 5.86
CA LYS A 222 0.42 14.03 6.72
C LYS A 222 -1.07 13.76 6.60
N PHE A 223 -1.42 12.52 6.24
CA PHE A 223 -2.76 11.95 6.42
C PHE A 223 -2.74 11.09 7.68
N PHE A 224 -3.56 11.44 8.67
CA PHE A 224 -3.63 10.74 9.95
C PHE A 224 -5.07 10.36 10.29
N GLU A 225 -5.33 9.07 10.48
CA GLU A 225 -6.68 8.54 10.77
C GLU A 225 -7.72 8.94 9.69
N CYS A 226 -7.28 9.14 8.44
CA CYS A 226 -8.15 9.48 7.32
C CYS A 226 -8.85 8.24 6.75
N LYS A 227 -10.02 8.42 6.15
CA LYS A 227 -10.77 7.35 5.46
C LYS A 227 -11.10 7.77 4.03
N PHE A 228 -10.69 6.95 3.07
CA PHE A 228 -11.00 7.09 1.66
C PHE A 228 -11.96 5.98 1.26
N GLU A 229 -13.24 6.31 1.07
CA GLU A 229 -14.22 5.36 0.48
C GLU A 229 -14.13 5.37 -1.06
N ILE A 230 -13.57 6.46 -1.61
CA ILE A 230 -13.19 6.66 -3.01
C ILE A 230 -11.69 6.41 -3.23
N GLY A 231 -11.24 6.44 -4.49
CA GLY A 231 -9.83 6.29 -4.84
C GLY A 231 -8.97 7.48 -4.43
N LEU A 232 -7.64 7.27 -4.41
CA LEU A 232 -6.64 8.32 -4.24
C LEU A 232 -5.70 8.29 -5.44
N ASN A 233 -5.56 9.42 -6.14
CA ASN A 233 -4.57 9.62 -7.17
C ASN A 233 -3.59 10.74 -6.79
N ILE A 234 -2.30 10.48 -6.88
CA ILE A 234 -1.25 11.48 -6.77
C ILE A 234 -0.38 11.37 -8.02
N GLU A 235 -0.29 12.44 -8.80
CA GLU A 235 0.35 12.46 -10.11
C GLU A 235 1.37 13.60 -10.22
N ASN A 236 2.54 13.33 -10.82
CA ASN A 236 3.53 14.35 -11.18
C ASN A 236 3.95 15.25 -9.99
N CYS A 237 4.05 14.67 -8.79
CA CYS A 237 4.36 15.41 -7.57
C CYS A 237 5.81 15.19 -7.09
N GLU A 238 6.35 16.18 -6.39
CA GLU A 238 7.67 16.13 -5.76
C GLU A 238 7.59 16.32 -4.24
N PHE A 239 8.10 15.34 -3.49
CA PHE A 239 8.09 15.30 -2.02
C PHE A 239 9.47 15.68 -1.47
N ASN A 240 9.65 16.95 -1.09
CA ASN A 240 10.94 17.49 -0.64
C ASN A 240 11.21 17.34 0.86
N SER A 241 10.27 16.75 1.61
CA SER A 241 10.30 16.58 3.06
C SER A 241 9.46 15.34 3.42
N ASN A 242 9.48 14.94 4.68
CA ASN A 242 8.68 13.82 5.20
C ASN A 242 7.19 13.89 4.79
N CYS A 243 6.72 12.89 4.06
CA CYS A 243 5.33 12.69 3.70
C CYS A 243 4.80 11.41 4.34
N GLU A 244 3.61 11.46 4.92
CA GLU A 244 3.11 10.39 5.79
C GLU A 244 1.65 10.02 5.52
N PHE A 245 1.39 8.73 5.42
CA PHE A 245 0.06 8.12 5.56
C PHE A 245 0.08 7.25 6.82
N VAL A 246 -0.65 7.66 7.85
CA VAL A 246 -0.65 7.02 9.17
C VAL A 246 -2.08 6.64 9.54
N ASP A 247 -2.28 5.35 9.83
CA ASP A 247 -3.60 4.78 10.16
C ASP A 247 -4.71 5.22 9.19
N THR A 248 -4.34 5.33 7.90
CA THR A 248 -5.24 5.74 6.83
C THR A 248 -5.93 4.52 6.24
N LEU A 249 -7.26 4.57 6.16
CA LEU A 249 -8.08 3.52 5.57
C LEU A 249 -8.35 3.84 4.10
N PHE A 250 -7.73 3.10 3.21
CA PHE A 250 -8.01 3.19 1.77
C PHE A 250 -9.19 2.32 1.35
N SER A 251 -9.82 2.71 0.24
CA SER A 251 -10.98 2.03 -0.33
C SER A 251 -10.68 0.56 -0.64
N ILE A 252 -11.73 -0.27 -0.54
CA ILE A 252 -11.71 -1.69 -0.95
C ILE A 252 -12.26 -1.88 -2.37
N HIS A 253 -12.71 -0.80 -3.01
CA HIS A 253 -13.33 -0.82 -4.34
C HIS A 253 -12.54 0.00 -5.34
N GLU A 254 -11.85 1.04 -4.87
CA GLU A 254 -11.14 1.99 -5.73
C GLU A 254 -9.63 1.96 -5.49
N PRO A 255 -8.83 2.16 -6.55
CA PRO A 255 -7.39 2.05 -6.45
C PRO A 255 -6.74 3.25 -5.77
N VAL A 256 -5.55 3.00 -5.23
CA VAL A 256 -4.60 4.03 -4.80
C VAL A 256 -3.47 4.10 -5.82
N LYS A 257 -3.24 5.28 -6.40
CA LYS A 257 -2.27 5.47 -7.48
C LYS A 257 -1.30 6.60 -7.14
N PHE A 258 -0.02 6.30 -7.30
CA PHE A 258 1.09 7.24 -7.26
C PHE A 258 1.78 7.15 -8.61
N GLU A 259 1.67 8.19 -9.42
CA GLU A 259 2.17 8.23 -10.80
C GLU A 259 3.22 9.33 -10.94
N ASN A 260 4.41 8.97 -11.43
CA ASN A 260 5.55 9.89 -11.62
C ASN A 260 5.94 10.68 -10.36
N ILE A 261 6.05 10.01 -9.22
CA ILE A 261 6.35 10.67 -7.95
C ILE A 261 7.84 10.71 -7.68
N ILE A 262 8.36 11.88 -7.33
CA ILE A 262 9.76 12.07 -6.91
C ILE A 262 9.81 12.18 -5.38
N VAL A 263 10.45 11.20 -4.72
CA VAL A 263 10.63 11.18 -3.27
C VAL A 263 12.04 11.63 -2.93
N ASN A 264 12.21 12.89 -2.52
CA ASN A 264 13.52 13.47 -2.20
C ASN A 264 13.92 13.25 -0.74
N ASP A 265 12.96 13.16 0.19
CA ASP A 265 13.19 12.86 1.60
C ASP A 265 12.50 11.53 1.97
N ASN A 266 11.67 11.48 3.03
CA ASN A 266 11.05 10.24 3.47
C ASN A 266 9.56 10.17 3.10
N LEU A 267 9.11 9.02 2.63
CA LEU A 267 7.69 8.69 2.45
C LEU A 267 7.33 7.51 3.36
N TYR A 268 6.34 7.70 4.21
CA TYR A 268 5.91 6.71 5.20
C TYR A 268 4.50 6.22 4.92
N PHE A 269 4.35 4.90 4.88
CA PHE A 269 3.07 4.19 4.90
C PHE A 269 3.02 3.36 6.18
N VAL A 270 2.30 3.84 7.20
CA VAL A 270 2.32 3.29 8.55
C VAL A 270 0.90 2.97 9.01
N GLY A 271 0.58 1.69 9.11
CA GLY A 271 -0.70 1.21 9.62
C GLY A 271 -0.60 0.68 11.03
N SER A 272 -1.71 0.14 11.50
CA SER A 272 -1.81 -0.59 12.76
C SER A 272 -2.14 -2.06 12.50
N GLU A 273 -2.02 -2.91 13.53
CA GLU A 273 -2.30 -4.35 13.39
C GLU A 273 -3.75 -4.62 12.95
N GLY A 274 -4.70 -3.80 13.42
CA GLY A 274 -6.11 -3.88 13.05
C GLY A 274 -6.45 -3.22 11.71
N ASN A 275 -5.63 -2.25 11.27
CA ASN A 275 -5.88 -1.44 10.08
C ASN A 275 -4.61 -1.33 9.24
N LYS A 276 -4.34 -2.36 8.45
CA LYS A 276 -3.21 -2.35 7.51
C LYS A 276 -3.53 -1.41 6.33
N LEU A 277 -2.50 -0.72 5.82
CA LEU A 277 -2.67 0.10 4.61
C LEU A 277 -2.75 -0.79 3.37
N PHE A 278 -3.43 -0.26 2.35
CA PHE A 278 -3.80 -0.91 1.09
C PHE A 278 -4.74 -2.10 1.31
N ASN A 279 -5.97 -1.96 0.81
CA ASN A 279 -6.97 -3.02 0.88
C ASN A 279 -7.54 -3.37 -0.51
N TYR A 280 -7.00 -2.71 -1.53
CA TYR A 280 -7.34 -2.86 -2.94
C TYR A 280 -6.12 -2.51 -3.80
N ILE A 281 -6.22 -2.79 -5.09
CA ILE A 281 -5.13 -2.62 -6.06
C ILE A 281 -4.49 -1.24 -5.91
N SER A 282 -3.18 -1.22 -5.69
CA SER A 282 -2.39 -0.02 -5.44
C SER A 282 -1.19 0.03 -6.40
N SER A 283 -0.93 1.19 -6.97
CA SER A 283 0.17 1.41 -7.93
C SER A 283 1.13 2.48 -7.42
N LEU A 284 2.43 2.19 -7.47
CA LEU A 284 3.50 3.04 -6.98
C LEU A 284 4.58 3.19 -8.06
N ASP A 285 4.48 4.25 -8.87
CA ASP A 285 5.53 4.69 -9.78
C ASP A 285 6.38 5.79 -9.12
N LEU A 286 7.46 5.35 -8.46
CA LEU A 286 8.29 6.19 -7.59
C LEU A 286 9.73 6.31 -8.11
N LYS A 287 10.22 7.54 -8.19
CA LYS A 287 11.65 7.87 -8.26
C LYS A 287 12.15 8.23 -6.87
N ILE A 288 12.88 7.31 -6.25
CA ILE A 288 13.33 7.45 -4.85
C ILE A 288 14.76 7.98 -4.78
N ASN A 289 14.91 9.24 -4.33
CA ASN A 289 16.19 9.85 -3.97
C ASN A 289 16.46 9.75 -2.46
N GLY A 290 15.40 9.83 -1.63
CA GLY A 290 15.45 9.61 -0.18
C GLY A 290 15.08 8.17 0.22
N LYS A 291 14.07 7.98 1.08
CA LYS A 291 13.64 6.66 1.57
C LYS A 291 12.13 6.48 1.60
N VAL A 292 11.68 5.23 1.43
CA VAL A 292 10.27 4.84 1.59
C VAL A 292 10.16 3.78 2.67
N TYR A 293 9.19 3.94 3.57
CA TYR A 293 8.98 3.06 4.72
C TYR A 293 7.57 2.46 4.68
N PHE A 294 7.49 1.16 4.88
CA PHE A 294 6.23 0.44 5.03
C PHE A 294 6.19 -0.24 6.39
N GLU A 295 5.17 0.02 7.20
CA GLU A 295 4.89 -0.68 8.45
C GLU A 295 3.41 -1.03 8.52
N ASN A 296 3.08 -2.29 8.85
CA ASN A 296 1.70 -2.79 8.82
C ASN A 296 0.98 -2.51 7.48
N VAL A 297 1.63 -2.80 6.36
CA VAL A 297 1.06 -2.58 5.01
C VAL A 297 0.81 -3.92 4.30
N ASN A 298 -0.31 -4.03 3.58
CA ASN A 298 -0.61 -5.15 2.70
C ASN A 298 0.03 -4.92 1.32
N LEU A 299 1.29 -5.31 1.17
CA LEU A 299 2.01 -5.19 -0.11
C LEU A 299 1.49 -6.18 -1.16
N ILE A 300 0.67 -7.17 -0.79
CA ILE A 300 -0.01 -8.10 -1.71
C ILE A 300 -0.93 -7.39 -2.70
N TYR A 301 -1.39 -6.17 -2.37
CA TYR A 301 -2.27 -5.38 -3.23
C TYR A 301 -1.51 -4.42 -4.15
N LEU A 302 -0.17 -4.39 -4.07
CA LEU A 302 0.62 -3.69 -5.07
C LEU A 302 0.53 -4.42 -6.41
N ASP A 303 0.39 -3.66 -7.50
CA ASP A 303 0.55 -4.24 -8.83
C ASP A 303 1.96 -4.82 -9.03
N GLU A 304 2.10 -5.72 -10.01
CA GLU A 304 3.34 -6.47 -10.23
C GLU A 304 4.55 -5.57 -10.51
N LYS A 305 4.35 -4.49 -11.28
CA LYS A 305 5.40 -3.51 -11.62
C LYS A 305 5.88 -2.79 -10.36
N SER A 306 4.95 -2.36 -9.53
CA SER A 306 5.19 -1.66 -8.27
C SER A 306 5.90 -2.58 -7.29
N PHE A 307 5.39 -3.78 -7.05
CA PHE A 307 6.01 -4.74 -6.14
C PHE A 307 7.43 -5.12 -6.54
N THR A 308 7.67 -5.35 -7.84
CA THR A 308 9.01 -5.63 -8.37
C THR A 308 9.97 -4.46 -8.14
N SER A 309 9.51 -3.24 -8.38
CA SER A 309 10.30 -2.02 -8.18
C SER A 309 10.64 -1.81 -6.69
N ILE A 310 9.65 -1.98 -5.80
CA ILE A 310 9.82 -1.91 -4.34
C ILE A 310 10.86 -2.93 -3.86
N LYS A 311 10.82 -4.19 -4.33
CA LYS A 311 11.85 -5.20 -4.00
C LYS A 311 13.25 -4.84 -4.50
N LEU A 312 13.34 -4.23 -5.68
CA LEU A 312 14.63 -3.76 -6.20
C LEU A 312 15.18 -2.63 -5.32
N PHE A 313 14.34 -1.67 -4.91
CA PHE A 313 14.72 -0.57 -4.04
C PHE A 313 15.03 -1.01 -2.60
N GLU A 314 14.41 -2.09 -2.10
CA GLU A 314 14.72 -2.70 -0.81
C GLU A 314 16.18 -3.20 -0.79
N LYS A 315 16.61 -3.91 -1.86
CA LYS A 315 18.01 -4.35 -2.03
C LYS A 315 19.00 -3.18 -2.11
N GLN A 316 18.55 -2.01 -2.57
CA GLN A 316 19.33 -0.78 -2.64
C GLN A 316 19.27 0.06 -1.35
N GLN A 317 18.62 -0.43 -0.28
CA GLN A 317 18.42 0.27 0.99
C GLN A 317 17.64 1.60 0.86
N LYS A 318 16.87 1.78 -0.21
CA LYS A 318 15.98 2.92 -0.44
C LYS A 318 14.56 2.68 0.06
N VAL A 319 14.15 1.42 0.13
CA VAL A 319 12.88 1.00 0.73
C VAL A 319 13.18 0.21 2.00
N ASN A 320 12.42 0.47 3.06
CA ASN A 320 12.39 -0.35 4.27
C ASN A 320 10.99 -0.98 4.42
N ILE A 321 10.92 -2.30 4.33
CA ILE A 321 9.70 -3.06 4.65
C ILE A 321 9.81 -3.50 6.11
N GLY A 322 9.21 -2.71 6.99
CA GLY A 322 9.18 -2.92 8.43
C GLY A 322 8.17 -3.97 8.88
N LYS A 323 7.93 -3.98 10.20
CA LYS A 323 7.15 -5.02 10.87
C LYS A 323 5.69 -5.02 10.42
N GLY A 324 5.09 -6.21 10.46
CA GLY A 324 3.66 -6.39 10.20
C GLY A 324 3.25 -6.24 8.73
N CYS A 325 4.16 -6.00 7.79
CA CYS A 325 3.82 -5.97 6.38
C CYS A 325 3.49 -7.38 5.84
N LEU A 326 2.49 -7.47 4.98
CA LEU A 326 2.15 -8.70 4.25
C LEU A 326 2.69 -8.61 2.83
N LYS A 327 3.81 -9.30 2.57
CA LYS A 327 4.47 -9.33 1.26
C LYS A 327 3.87 -10.37 0.30
N TYR A 328 3.31 -11.45 0.86
CA TYR A 328 2.92 -12.64 0.11
C TYR A 328 1.53 -13.09 0.49
N LYS A 329 0.79 -13.65 -0.47
CA LYS A 329 -0.59 -14.06 -0.26
C LYS A 329 -0.70 -15.26 0.70
N TYR A 330 0.18 -16.25 0.52
CA TYR A 330 0.26 -17.41 1.40
C TYR A 330 1.66 -17.55 1.95
N ARG A 331 1.75 -17.89 3.24
CA ARG A 331 3.02 -18.15 3.92
C ARG A 331 2.86 -19.23 4.97
N THR A 332 3.89 -20.02 5.17
CA THR A 332 3.93 -20.95 6.31
C THR A 332 4.21 -20.21 7.60
N HIS A 333 3.98 -20.87 8.73
CA HIS A 333 4.56 -20.44 10.00
C HIS A 333 6.10 -20.35 9.91
N GLU A 334 6.67 -19.46 10.72
CA GLU A 334 8.11 -19.29 10.82
C GLU A 334 8.75 -20.57 11.36
N LYS A 335 9.76 -21.07 10.65
CA LYS A 335 10.56 -22.21 11.05
C LYS A 335 11.85 -21.72 11.68
N LEU A 336 12.06 -22.09 12.94
CA LEU A 336 13.27 -21.77 13.69
C LEU A 336 14.18 -23.00 13.73
N LEU A 337 15.37 -22.87 13.13
CA LEU A 337 16.40 -23.91 13.17
C LEU A 337 17.61 -23.42 13.95
N LYS A 338 17.90 -24.07 15.08
CA LYS A 338 19.13 -23.85 15.86
C LYS A 338 20.24 -24.72 15.29
N ILE A 339 21.21 -24.10 14.61
CA ILE A 339 22.30 -24.79 13.95
C ILE A 339 23.53 -23.89 13.83
N ASN A 340 24.71 -24.48 13.95
CA ASN A 340 25.99 -23.77 13.84
C ASN A 340 26.14 -23.09 12.47
N ASN A 341 26.87 -21.96 12.45
CA ASN A 341 27.14 -21.18 11.24
C ASN A 341 27.69 -22.03 10.07
N ASP A 342 28.53 -23.03 10.37
CA ASP A 342 29.16 -23.91 9.37
C ASP A 342 28.16 -24.74 8.56
N LEU A 343 26.98 -25.04 9.12
CA LEU A 343 25.93 -25.82 8.46
C LEU A 343 24.77 -24.95 7.94
N GLN A 344 24.72 -23.65 8.24
CA GLN A 344 23.63 -22.79 7.78
C GLN A 344 23.56 -22.68 6.26
N ASN A 345 24.70 -22.69 5.57
CA ASN A 345 24.70 -22.70 4.10
C ASN A 345 24.11 -24.00 3.55
N LEU A 346 24.31 -25.14 4.25
CA LEU A 346 23.70 -26.41 3.87
C LEU A 346 22.18 -26.37 4.03
N VAL A 347 21.68 -25.74 5.09
CA VAL A 347 20.23 -25.54 5.30
C VAL A 347 19.63 -24.74 4.15
N ILE A 348 20.28 -23.65 3.75
CA ILE A 348 19.81 -22.82 2.63
C ILE A 348 19.82 -23.61 1.33
N GLU A 349 20.88 -24.39 1.07
CA GLU A 349 20.93 -25.31 -0.09
C GLU A 349 19.75 -26.31 -0.06
N PHE A 350 19.43 -26.90 1.09
CA PHE A 350 18.27 -27.80 1.26
C PHE A 350 16.94 -27.13 0.96
N ILE A 351 16.72 -25.95 1.51
CA ILE A 351 15.50 -25.17 1.29
C ILE A 351 15.37 -24.84 -0.20
N GLN A 352 16.45 -24.40 -0.85
CA GLN A 352 16.48 -24.11 -2.29
C GLN A 352 16.19 -25.34 -3.15
N THR A 353 16.73 -26.50 -2.78
CA THR A 353 16.46 -27.76 -3.46
C THR A 353 15.00 -28.16 -3.33
N PHE A 354 14.41 -28.06 -2.13
CA PHE A 354 12.99 -28.31 -1.93
C PHE A 354 12.11 -27.34 -2.74
N VAL A 355 12.44 -26.05 -2.74
CA VAL A 355 11.71 -25.04 -3.54
C VAL A 355 11.79 -25.36 -5.03
N THR A 356 12.98 -25.70 -5.51
CA THR A 356 13.18 -26.07 -6.92
C THR A 356 12.38 -27.32 -7.27
N PHE A 357 12.39 -28.32 -6.39
CA PHE A 357 11.59 -29.53 -6.55
C PHE A 357 10.10 -29.22 -6.57
N PHE A 358 9.59 -28.40 -5.64
CA PHE A 358 8.20 -27.98 -5.60
C PHE A 358 7.77 -27.29 -6.90
N ILE A 359 8.56 -26.33 -7.38
CA ILE A 359 8.25 -25.58 -8.60
C ILE A 359 8.16 -26.52 -9.80
N LYS A 360 9.16 -27.40 -9.95
CA LYS A 360 9.25 -28.32 -11.09
C LYS A 360 8.21 -29.46 -11.01
N HIS A 361 7.91 -29.95 -9.82
CA HIS A 361 6.98 -31.05 -9.58
C HIS A 361 5.53 -30.60 -9.75
N ASN A 362 5.17 -29.44 -9.18
CA ASN A 362 3.80 -28.97 -9.16
C ASN A 362 3.48 -27.99 -10.30
N GLY A 363 4.49 -27.39 -10.94
CA GLY A 363 4.30 -26.28 -11.88
C GLY A 363 3.82 -25.00 -11.19
N LYS A 364 4.14 -24.85 -9.91
CA LYS A 364 3.60 -23.82 -9.01
C LYS A 364 4.71 -22.99 -8.40
N ASN A 365 4.50 -21.69 -8.23
CA ASN A 365 5.52 -20.83 -7.62
C ASN A 365 5.64 -21.11 -6.12
N LEU A 366 6.88 -21.27 -5.66
CA LEU A 366 7.23 -21.32 -4.25
C LEU A 366 8.49 -20.49 -4.05
N GLY A 367 8.51 -19.67 -3.01
CA GLY A 367 9.69 -18.97 -2.55
C GLY A 367 9.96 -19.30 -1.09
N PHE A 368 11.10 -18.83 -0.61
CA PHE A 368 11.41 -18.80 0.81
C PHE A 368 12.09 -17.47 1.16
N GLU A 369 11.84 -16.98 2.37
CA GLU A 369 12.47 -15.75 2.88
C GLU A 369 13.16 -16.07 4.21
N ILE A 370 14.43 -15.68 4.33
CA ILE A 370 15.19 -15.78 5.58
C ILE A 370 14.95 -14.50 6.37
N LEU A 371 14.25 -14.59 7.48
CA LEU A 371 13.93 -13.48 8.38
C LEU A 371 15.13 -13.07 9.23
N HIS A 372 15.88 -14.07 9.74
CA HIS A 372 17.00 -13.85 10.63
C HIS A 372 18.05 -14.94 10.45
N LYS A 373 19.32 -14.55 10.44
CA LYS A 373 20.48 -15.45 10.38
C LYS A 373 21.61 -14.87 11.23
N ASP A 374 21.99 -15.58 12.29
CA ASP A 374 23.16 -15.26 13.12
C ASP A 374 24.06 -16.51 13.25
N SER A 375 25.04 -16.53 14.15
CA SER A 375 25.96 -17.67 14.30
C SER A 375 25.31 -18.96 14.82
N GLU A 376 24.10 -18.90 15.38
CA GLU A 376 23.46 -20.00 16.12
C GLU A 376 22.12 -20.44 15.56
N LYS A 377 21.45 -19.59 14.77
CA LYS A 377 20.13 -19.90 14.24
C LYS A 377 19.84 -19.30 12.86
N VAL A 378 18.90 -19.95 12.19
CA VAL A 378 18.23 -19.48 10.97
C VAL A 378 16.73 -19.49 11.21
N ILE A 379 16.06 -18.38 10.89
CA ILE A 379 14.60 -18.25 10.92
C ILE A 379 14.13 -17.96 9.49
N TYR A 380 13.20 -18.76 8.98
CA TYR A 380 12.69 -18.63 7.61
C TYR A 380 11.25 -19.11 7.48
N TYR A 381 10.60 -18.79 6.37
CA TYR A 381 9.31 -19.35 5.98
C TYR A 381 9.23 -19.58 4.47
N TYR A 382 8.29 -20.41 4.04
CA TYR A 382 7.95 -20.58 2.62
C TYR A 382 6.76 -19.72 2.26
N PHE A 383 6.73 -19.22 1.02
CA PHE A 383 5.65 -18.36 0.56
C PHE A 383 5.25 -18.65 -0.89
N SER A 384 4.02 -18.29 -1.24
CA SER A 384 3.52 -18.34 -2.61
C SER A 384 2.55 -17.19 -2.88
N ASP A 385 2.59 -16.67 -4.11
CA ASP A 385 1.70 -15.63 -4.62
C ASP A 385 0.71 -16.17 -5.65
N GLN A 386 0.48 -17.49 -5.66
CA GLN A 386 -0.44 -18.10 -6.61
C GLN A 386 -1.87 -17.56 -6.50
N GLN A 387 -2.53 -17.46 -7.64
CA GLN A 387 -3.97 -17.20 -7.67
C GLN A 387 -4.73 -18.53 -7.47
N ASP A 388 -5.96 -18.44 -6.98
CA ASP A 388 -6.93 -19.55 -6.92
C ASP A 388 -6.56 -20.76 -6.03
N ILE A 389 -5.84 -20.55 -4.92
CA ILE A 389 -5.69 -21.57 -3.86
C ILE A 389 -6.10 -21.01 -2.49
N THR A 390 -6.39 -21.85 -1.52
CA THR A 390 -6.51 -21.42 -0.11
C THR A 390 -5.19 -21.60 0.66
N GLN A 391 -5.07 -20.99 1.83
CA GLN A 391 -3.92 -21.23 2.73
C GLN A 391 -3.80 -22.73 3.10
N GLU A 392 -4.94 -23.38 3.37
CA GLU A 392 -4.98 -24.82 3.68
C GLU A 392 -4.52 -25.68 2.49
N GLU A 393 -4.94 -25.33 1.26
CA GLU A 393 -4.48 -26.01 0.06
C GLU A 393 -2.99 -25.79 -0.22
N PHE A 394 -2.46 -24.61 0.09
CA PHE A 394 -1.03 -24.30 -0.01
C PHE A 394 -0.23 -25.21 0.94
N GLU A 395 -0.65 -25.32 2.20
CA GLU A 395 0.00 -26.16 3.21
C GLU A 395 -0.07 -27.66 2.85
N LYS A 396 -1.25 -28.14 2.44
CA LYS A 396 -1.41 -29.53 1.96
C LYS A 396 -0.53 -29.85 0.76
N GLN A 397 -0.30 -28.89 -0.14
CA GLN A 397 0.59 -29.08 -1.27
C GLN A 397 2.06 -29.15 -0.85
N LEU A 398 2.48 -28.35 0.14
CA LEU A 398 3.82 -28.44 0.70
C LEU A 398 4.07 -29.81 1.34
N GLU A 399 3.14 -30.27 2.18
CA GLU A 399 3.20 -31.58 2.83
C GLU A 399 3.26 -32.73 1.80
N LYS A 400 2.36 -32.73 0.81
CA LYS A 400 2.37 -33.74 -0.24
C LYS A 400 3.69 -33.76 -1.02
N THR A 401 4.20 -32.58 -1.40
CA THR A 401 5.45 -32.45 -2.15
C THR A 401 6.65 -32.94 -1.35
N GLU A 402 6.63 -32.72 -0.04
CA GLU A 402 7.64 -33.23 0.87
C GLU A 402 7.62 -34.77 0.89
N ILE A 403 6.46 -35.38 1.06
CA ILE A 403 6.29 -36.84 1.02
C ILE A 403 6.79 -37.41 -0.32
N ASP A 404 6.46 -36.76 -1.43
CA ASP A 404 6.90 -37.17 -2.77
C ASP A 404 8.43 -37.08 -2.91
N LEU A 405 9.05 -36.02 -2.38
CA LEU A 405 10.52 -35.86 -2.38
C LEU A 405 11.20 -36.99 -1.59
N TRP A 406 10.72 -37.31 -0.39
CA TRP A 406 11.32 -38.36 0.44
C TRP A 406 11.07 -39.76 -0.08
N SER A 407 9.87 -40.03 -0.62
CA SER A 407 9.57 -41.30 -1.28
C SER A 407 10.53 -41.56 -2.44
N PHE A 408 10.84 -40.52 -3.21
CA PHE A 408 11.84 -40.60 -4.28
C PHE A 408 13.25 -40.96 -3.74
N ILE A 409 13.69 -40.32 -2.67
CA ILE A 409 15.03 -40.56 -2.10
C ILE A 409 15.14 -41.99 -1.54
N ARG A 410 14.07 -42.50 -0.95
CA ARG A 410 14.02 -43.87 -0.42
C ARG A 410 14.10 -44.93 -1.50
N ASN A 411 13.40 -44.72 -2.61
CA ASN A 411 13.38 -45.68 -3.68
C ASN A 411 13.11 -45.00 -5.04
N PRO A 412 14.17 -44.62 -5.77
CA PRO A 412 14.04 -43.97 -7.06
C PRO A 412 13.25 -44.79 -8.10
N GLU A 413 13.20 -46.12 -7.94
CA GLU A 413 12.51 -47.04 -8.85
C GLU A 413 10.98 -47.12 -8.60
N ILE A 414 10.49 -46.74 -7.41
CA ILE A 414 9.06 -46.88 -7.05
C ILE A 414 8.17 -45.87 -7.78
N LEU A 415 8.61 -44.62 -7.96
CA LEU A 415 7.84 -43.58 -8.68
C LEU A 415 7.66 -43.91 -10.18
N TYR A 416 8.59 -44.67 -10.75
CA TYR A 416 8.50 -45.20 -12.11
C TYR A 416 7.40 -46.26 -12.21
N ASN A 417 7.26 -47.13 -11.19
CA ASN A 417 6.35 -48.27 -11.21
C ASN A 417 4.92 -47.93 -10.72
N GLU A 418 4.74 -47.04 -9.74
CA GLU A 418 3.41 -46.71 -9.20
C GLU A 418 2.52 -45.92 -10.18
N ASN A 419 3.13 -45.06 -11.02
CA ASN A 419 2.39 -44.33 -12.05
C ASN A 419 1.97 -45.23 -13.22
N ILE A 420 2.78 -46.26 -13.53
CA ILE A 420 2.42 -47.31 -14.50
C ILE A 420 1.22 -48.12 -13.96
N LEU A 421 1.27 -48.54 -12.70
CA LEU A 421 0.22 -49.33 -12.05
C LEU A 421 -1.13 -48.60 -11.89
N ARG A 422 -1.12 -47.27 -11.64
CA ARG A 422 -2.36 -46.46 -11.62
C ARG A 422 -3.01 -46.37 -13.01
N SER A 423 -2.19 -46.26 -14.07
CA SER A 423 -2.69 -46.17 -15.45
C SER A 423 -3.26 -47.50 -15.97
N GLU A 424 -2.75 -48.63 -15.48
CA GLU A 424 -3.25 -49.96 -15.82
C GLU A 424 -4.59 -50.29 -15.13
N LYS A 425 -4.82 -49.77 -13.91
CA LYS A 425 -6.09 -49.97 -13.18
C LYS A 425 -7.28 -49.19 -13.75
N GLU A 426 -7.05 -48.13 -14.54
CA GLU A 426 -8.13 -47.32 -15.12
C GLU A 426 -8.60 -47.79 -16.53
N GLY A 427 -8.09 -48.92 -17.03
CA GLY A 427 -8.73 -49.65 -18.13
C GLY A 427 -8.78 -48.96 -19.50
N LYS A 428 -7.99 -47.91 -19.75
CA LYS A 428 -7.97 -47.22 -21.06
C LYS A 428 -6.79 -47.67 -21.92
N SER A 429 -6.85 -48.92 -22.33
CA SER A 429 -5.85 -49.57 -23.19
C SER A 429 -6.20 -49.38 -24.67
N LYS A 430 -5.59 -48.36 -25.32
CA LYS A 430 -4.75 -48.56 -26.54
C LYS A 430 -4.34 -47.27 -27.26
N ASP A 431 -5.06 -46.15 -27.14
CA ASP A 431 -4.66 -44.88 -27.81
C ASP A 431 -3.95 -43.86 -26.89
N LEU A 432 -3.75 -44.20 -25.62
CA LEU A 432 -3.07 -43.35 -24.64
C LEU A 432 -1.53 -43.44 -24.69
N LYS A 433 -0.93 -44.44 -25.34
CA LYS A 433 0.54 -44.56 -25.40
C LYS A 433 1.21 -43.38 -26.13
N GLN A 434 0.50 -42.70 -27.03
CA GLN A 434 1.04 -41.57 -27.78
C GLN A 434 0.77 -40.22 -27.08
N VAL A 435 -0.37 -40.07 -26.40
CA VAL A 435 -0.75 -38.82 -25.69
C VAL A 435 -0.20 -38.79 -24.25
N LEU A 436 -0.10 -39.94 -23.56
CA LEU A 436 0.59 -40.04 -22.28
C LEU A 436 2.09 -39.88 -22.45
N ASN A 437 2.70 -40.39 -23.53
CA ASN A 437 4.14 -40.23 -23.72
C ASN A 437 4.53 -38.76 -23.68
N THR A 438 3.78 -37.84 -24.30
CA THR A 438 4.17 -36.42 -24.34
C THR A 438 4.03 -35.74 -22.97
N LYS A 439 2.89 -35.87 -22.27
CA LYS A 439 2.70 -35.26 -20.93
C LYS A 439 3.52 -35.95 -19.83
N PHE A 440 3.75 -37.25 -19.94
CA PHE A 440 4.60 -38.02 -19.03
C PHE A 440 6.08 -37.73 -19.28
N ILE A 441 6.54 -37.67 -20.53
CA ILE A 441 7.90 -37.26 -20.88
C ILE A 441 8.14 -35.81 -20.43
N GLU A 442 7.18 -34.89 -20.59
CA GLU A 442 7.29 -33.54 -20.04
C GLU A 442 7.42 -33.56 -18.52
N LYS A 443 6.51 -34.21 -17.78
CA LYS A 443 6.64 -34.36 -16.31
C LYS A 443 7.93 -35.07 -15.89
N PHE A 444 8.41 -36.04 -16.67
CA PHE A 444 9.62 -36.80 -16.40
C PHE A 444 10.90 -35.99 -16.69
N ILE A 445 10.90 -35.16 -17.73
CA ILE A 445 11.97 -34.20 -18.03
C ILE A 445 12.01 -33.11 -16.95
N TYR A 446 10.84 -32.57 -16.54
CA TYR A 446 10.77 -31.58 -15.45
C TYR A 446 11.17 -32.18 -14.09
N ALA A 447 10.77 -33.42 -13.82
CA ALA A 447 11.25 -34.16 -12.67
C ALA A 447 12.76 -34.37 -12.76
N LYS A 448 13.31 -34.82 -13.89
CA LYS A 448 14.75 -35.10 -14.07
C LYS A 448 15.66 -33.96 -13.62
N ASP A 449 15.38 -32.70 -13.99
CA ASP A 449 16.19 -31.56 -13.57
C ASP A 449 16.12 -31.32 -12.05
N ALA A 450 14.90 -31.41 -11.48
CA ALA A 450 14.71 -31.33 -10.04
C ALA A 450 15.42 -32.48 -9.31
N LEU A 451 15.40 -33.68 -9.89
CA LEU A 451 16.04 -34.87 -9.37
C LEU A 451 17.56 -34.77 -9.41
N VAL A 452 18.14 -34.22 -10.49
CA VAL A 452 19.58 -33.97 -10.58
C VAL A 452 20.03 -32.99 -9.49
N ASN A 453 19.25 -31.93 -9.25
CA ASN A 453 19.54 -30.97 -8.19
C ASN A 453 19.44 -31.61 -6.80
N SER A 454 18.42 -32.42 -6.55
CA SER A 454 18.27 -33.17 -5.31
C SER A 454 19.42 -34.17 -5.09
N MET A 455 19.76 -34.98 -6.10
CA MET A 455 20.89 -35.93 -6.03
C MET A 455 22.23 -35.22 -5.81
N SER A 456 22.46 -34.08 -6.47
CA SER A 456 23.66 -33.28 -6.26
C SER A 456 23.78 -32.79 -4.81
N LEU A 457 22.68 -32.34 -4.21
CA LEU A 457 22.64 -31.95 -2.81
C LEU A 457 22.94 -33.15 -1.90
N PHE A 458 22.26 -34.29 -2.09
CA PHE A 458 22.49 -35.49 -1.27
C PHE A 458 23.91 -36.04 -1.39
N PHE A 459 24.51 -35.96 -2.58
CA PHE A 459 25.91 -36.29 -2.79
C PHE A 459 26.84 -35.37 -1.97
N LYS A 460 26.63 -34.05 -2.02
CA LYS A 460 27.40 -33.08 -1.22
C LYS A 460 27.26 -33.37 0.28
N ILE A 461 26.08 -33.74 0.73
CA ILE A 461 25.82 -34.09 2.13
C ILE A 461 26.56 -35.37 2.51
N GLY A 462 26.46 -36.44 1.69
CA GLY A 462 27.21 -37.68 1.89
C GLY A 462 28.72 -37.43 2.02
N ALA A 463 29.28 -36.61 1.13
CA ALA A 463 30.68 -36.19 1.21
C ALA A 463 30.99 -35.41 2.51
N ARG A 464 30.12 -34.49 2.94
CA ARG A 464 30.32 -33.73 4.18
C ARG A 464 30.16 -34.59 5.44
N ILE A 465 29.25 -35.55 5.47
CA ILE A 465 29.12 -36.53 6.57
C ILE A 465 30.45 -37.27 6.76
N GLN A 466 31.09 -37.68 5.66
CA GLN A 466 32.36 -38.40 5.71
C GLN A 466 33.57 -37.54 6.08
N HIS A 467 33.67 -36.34 5.51
CA HIS A 467 34.89 -35.51 5.62
C HIS A 467 34.81 -34.46 6.73
N LYS A 468 33.61 -33.96 7.06
CA LYS A 468 33.39 -32.86 8.01
C LYS A 468 32.71 -33.31 9.32
N LYS A 469 32.48 -34.61 9.51
CA LYS A 469 31.83 -35.19 10.70
C LYS A 469 30.45 -34.57 11.01
N ILE A 470 29.63 -34.30 9.99
CA ILE A 470 28.23 -33.96 10.24
C ILE A 470 27.57 -35.16 10.91
N THR A 471 26.95 -34.92 12.06
CA THR A 471 26.32 -35.94 12.89
C THR A 471 24.91 -36.27 12.39
N GLU A 472 24.41 -37.44 12.78
CA GLU A 472 23.01 -37.85 12.55
C GLU A 472 22.02 -36.86 13.16
N ASP A 473 22.34 -36.28 14.32
CA ASP A 473 21.50 -35.29 15.01
C ASP A 473 21.41 -33.98 14.23
N GLU A 474 22.52 -33.50 13.66
CA GLU A 474 22.55 -32.31 12.81
C GLU A 474 21.73 -32.52 11.53
N ILE A 475 21.87 -33.66 10.86
CA ILE A 475 21.07 -33.97 9.66
C ILE A 475 19.59 -34.12 10.02
N SER A 476 19.28 -34.76 11.14
CA SER A 476 17.90 -34.90 11.60
C SER A 476 17.26 -33.53 11.86
N LYS A 477 17.99 -32.60 12.48
CA LYS A 477 17.54 -31.21 12.68
C LYS A 477 17.28 -30.47 11.36
N ILE A 478 18.15 -30.63 10.36
CA ILE A 478 17.98 -30.02 9.04
C ILE A 478 16.74 -30.60 8.33
N ILE A 479 16.57 -31.92 8.38
CA ILE A 479 15.43 -32.60 7.74
C ILE A 479 14.12 -32.20 8.43
N SER A 480 14.09 -32.18 9.76
CA SER A 480 12.90 -31.74 10.50
C SER A 480 12.53 -30.29 10.20
N SER A 481 13.49 -29.43 9.85
CA SER A 481 13.19 -28.04 9.51
C SER A 481 12.43 -27.91 8.19
N ILE A 482 12.55 -28.86 7.27
CA ILE A 482 11.78 -28.87 6.02
C ILE A 482 10.47 -29.66 6.12
N HIS A 483 10.09 -30.12 7.32
CA HIS A 483 8.88 -30.92 7.56
C HIS A 483 7.59 -30.11 7.67
N PHE A 484 6.52 -30.53 6.98
CA PHE A 484 5.23 -29.86 6.95
C PHE A 484 4.05 -30.70 7.50
N GLY A 485 4.23 -32.01 7.70
CA GLY A 485 3.17 -32.91 8.19
C GLY A 485 3.14 -33.08 9.71
N GLU A 486 2.05 -33.67 10.23
CA GLU A 486 1.93 -34.08 11.65
C GLU A 486 2.39 -35.52 11.91
N SER A 487 2.57 -36.33 10.86
CA SER A 487 2.97 -37.73 11.01
C SER A 487 4.49 -37.88 11.18
N GLU A 488 4.95 -37.89 12.43
CA GLU A 488 6.32 -38.26 12.82
C GLU A 488 6.81 -39.61 12.24
N SER A 489 5.90 -40.47 11.76
CA SER A 489 6.18 -41.85 11.38
C SER A 489 6.92 -42.03 10.06
N ASP A 490 6.78 -41.09 9.10
CA ASP A 490 7.23 -41.36 7.73
C ASP A 490 8.50 -40.64 7.30
N ILE A 491 9.10 -39.72 8.08
CA ILE A 491 10.36 -39.04 7.71
C ILE A 491 11.29 -39.03 8.93
N ASN A 492 11.79 -40.20 9.28
CA ASN A 492 12.81 -40.32 10.33
C ASN A 492 14.15 -39.79 9.78
N GLY A 493 14.62 -38.64 10.28
CA GLY A 493 15.90 -38.04 9.90
C GLY A 493 17.07 -39.01 10.00
N LYS A 494 17.00 -39.98 10.93
CA LYS A 494 17.97 -41.09 11.05
C LYS A 494 17.92 -42.02 9.84
N VAL A 495 16.72 -42.38 9.38
CA VAL A 495 16.56 -43.25 8.20
C VAL A 495 17.12 -42.56 6.96
N ILE A 496 16.83 -41.27 6.79
CA ILE A 496 17.39 -40.50 5.67
C ILE A 496 18.92 -40.38 5.79
N TYR A 497 19.46 -40.13 6.99
CA TYR A 497 20.90 -40.12 7.23
C TYR A 497 21.56 -41.45 6.83
N GLN A 498 20.96 -42.58 7.22
CA GLN A 498 21.44 -43.91 6.85
C GLN A 498 21.34 -44.16 5.34
N ILE A 499 20.26 -43.72 4.69
CA ILE A 499 20.11 -43.80 3.23
C ILE A 499 21.19 -42.97 2.52
N ILE A 500 21.46 -41.75 3.00
CA ILE A 500 22.50 -40.89 2.43
C ILE A 500 23.87 -41.55 2.57
N ILE A 501 24.18 -42.13 3.73
CA ILE A 501 25.43 -42.88 3.92
C ILE A 501 25.49 -44.10 3.02
N ASN A 502 24.44 -44.91 2.95
CA ASN A 502 24.48 -46.17 2.21
C ASN A 502 24.58 -45.96 0.70
N ASN A 503 23.86 -44.96 0.16
CA ASN A 503 23.78 -44.72 -1.27
C ASN A 503 24.79 -43.69 -1.79
N TYR A 504 25.33 -42.83 -0.92
CA TYR A 504 26.20 -41.72 -1.32
C TYR A 504 27.54 -41.66 -0.57
N ASN A 505 28.03 -42.82 -0.10
CA ASN A 505 29.37 -42.99 0.46
C ASN A 505 30.43 -43.09 -0.65
N ASN A 506 31.60 -42.47 -0.45
CA ASN A 506 32.75 -42.49 -1.37
C ASN A 506 33.17 -43.89 -1.86
N GLN A 507 32.90 -44.97 -1.10
CA GLN A 507 33.23 -46.34 -1.51
C GLN A 507 32.39 -46.87 -2.68
N GLN A 508 31.17 -46.37 -2.88
CA GLN A 508 30.34 -46.74 -4.04
C GLN A 508 30.46 -45.74 -5.20
N LEU A 509 30.81 -44.49 -4.92
CA LEU A 509 30.81 -43.39 -5.90
C LEU A 509 32.16 -43.17 -6.58
N ILE A 510 33.26 -43.42 -5.88
CA ILE A 510 34.58 -43.45 -6.48
C ILE A 510 34.80 -44.92 -6.87
N GLY A 511 34.57 -45.26 -8.14
CA GLY A 511 35.02 -46.51 -8.75
C GLY A 511 36.55 -46.65 -8.77
N VAL A 512 37.25 -46.25 -7.72
CA VAL A 512 38.64 -46.64 -7.46
C VAL A 512 38.57 -48.02 -6.84
N ASN A 513 38.54 -48.98 -7.75
CA ASN A 513 38.88 -50.37 -7.53
C ASN A 513 40.08 -50.43 -6.56
N LYS A 514 39.84 -50.83 -5.30
CA LYS A 514 40.89 -51.01 -4.29
C LYS A 514 41.89 -52.12 -4.64
N ASN A 515 41.71 -52.80 -5.78
CA ASN A 515 42.51 -53.94 -6.18
C ASN A 515 43.79 -53.62 -6.98
N ASN A 516 44.20 -52.36 -7.17
CA ASN A 516 45.40 -52.05 -7.95
C ASN A 516 46.34 -50.97 -7.38
N ILE A 517 46.33 -50.74 -6.06
CA ILE A 517 47.39 -49.94 -5.43
C ILE A 517 48.11 -50.83 -4.41
N GLU A 518 48.97 -51.72 -4.93
CA GLU A 518 50.16 -52.10 -4.19
C GLU A 518 51.02 -50.84 -4.08
N ILE A 519 51.05 -50.27 -2.88
CA ILE A 519 52.05 -49.28 -2.50
C ILE A 519 53.37 -50.02 -2.40
N ASN A 520 54.04 -50.23 -3.53
CA ASN A 520 55.47 -50.47 -3.51
C ASN A 520 56.15 -49.12 -3.27
N GLY A 521 56.65 -48.97 -2.05
CA GLY A 521 57.47 -47.84 -1.66
C GLY A 521 58.70 -47.77 -2.54
N ASN A 522 58.73 -46.80 -3.45
CA ASN A 522 59.92 -46.03 -3.78
C ASN A 522 59.56 -44.84 -4.68
N ASN A 523 60.15 -43.71 -4.32
CA ASN A 523 60.21 -42.41 -4.99
C ASN A 523 60.07 -42.42 -6.54
N ASN A 524 59.12 -41.64 -7.06
CA ASN A 524 59.32 -40.55 -8.04
C ASN A 524 58.03 -40.28 -8.83
N ILE A 525 57.51 -39.06 -8.72
CA ILE A 525 56.41 -38.57 -9.57
C ILE A 525 57.04 -38.10 -10.88
N ALA A 526 56.88 -38.90 -11.94
CA ALA A 526 57.13 -38.47 -13.32
C ALA A 526 55.81 -38.10 -13.99
N ILE A 527 55.66 -36.84 -14.38
CA ILE A 527 54.55 -36.32 -15.19
C ILE A 527 54.83 -36.72 -16.65
N GLN A 528 54.07 -37.64 -17.21
CA GLN A 528 54.01 -37.85 -18.66
C GLN A 528 52.85 -37.06 -19.27
N LYS A 529 53.18 -35.97 -19.95
CA LYS A 529 52.36 -35.37 -21.01
C LYS A 529 52.40 -36.32 -22.20
N ASN A 530 51.24 -36.76 -22.69
CA ASN A 530 51.13 -37.29 -24.04
C ASN A 530 50.21 -36.41 -24.89
N SER A 531 50.85 -35.79 -25.88
CA SER A 531 50.31 -35.06 -27.01
C SER A 531 49.49 -35.98 -27.93
N MET A 532 48.33 -35.49 -28.36
CA MET A 532 47.60 -36.02 -29.50
C MET A 532 48.35 -35.70 -30.80
N SER A 533 48.49 -36.70 -31.68
CA SER A 533 48.75 -36.48 -33.10
C SER A 533 47.84 -37.36 -33.94
N LYS A 534 47.07 -36.67 -34.79
CA LYS A 534 46.22 -37.08 -35.92
C LYS A 534 44.95 -37.85 -35.63
#